data_AF-A0A090KKW4-F1
#
_entry.id   AF-A0A090KKW4-F1
#
_cell.length_a   1.000
_cell.length_b   1.000
_cell.length_c   1.000
_cell.angle_alpha   90.00
_cell.angle_beta   90.00
_cell.angle_gamma   90.00
#
_symmetry.space_group_name_H-M   'P 1'
#
loop_
_entity.id
_entity.type
_entity.pdbx_description
1 polymer ?
#
loop_
_entity_poly.entity_id
_entity_poly.type
_entity_poly.pdbx_seq_one_letter_code
_entity_poly.pdbx_strand_id
1 'polypeptide(L)'
;MLAVLLWFYPQWFHDHISDRMNALALVLVPLLAGASVFLVRWFVSPFPIYMQIRKELDALTDATKAERAKALDGCFERSAAILKQHGSVLLSFHALSRAEGHRLESNEELAEVCDLIQGAGYDHPFEGISPGYVPEKDWLSFLKYVKHAPNINPEEGKDYIGAADRWRQDHGYPVPPDDAGYVSLVERTLLR
;
A
#
# COMPACT_ATOMS: atom_id res chain seq x y z
N MET A 1 -24.02 -2.97 47.47
CA MET A 1 -24.36 -2.29 48.74
C MET A 1 -25.86 -2.01 48.94
N LEU A 2 -26.71 -1.99 47.90
CA LEU A 2 -28.17 -1.85 48.05
C LEU A 2 -28.86 -3.02 48.77
N ALA A 3 -28.31 -4.23 48.69
CA ALA A 3 -28.88 -5.41 49.36
C ALA A 3 -28.83 -5.35 50.90
N VAL A 4 -27.91 -4.56 51.48
CA VAL A 4 -27.77 -4.43 52.94
C VAL A 4 -28.80 -3.45 53.52
N LEU A 5 -29.25 -2.47 52.73
CA LEU A 5 -30.27 -1.50 53.16
C LEU A 5 -31.69 -2.11 53.16
N LEU A 6 -31.95 -3.11 52.32
CA LEU A 6 -33.22 -3.85 52.32
C LEU A 6 -33.37 -4.79 53.52
N TRP A 7 -32.26 -5.23 54.12
CA TRP A 7 -32.29 -6.10 55.30
C TRP A 7 -32.49 -5.32 56.61
N PHE A 8 -32.16 -4.03 56.62
CA PHE A 8 -32.34 -3.12 57.76
C PHE A 8 -33.64 -2.30 57.67
N TYR A 9 -34.63 -2.75 56.89
CA TYR A 9 -35.92 -2.06 56.82
C TYR A 9 -36.73 -2.34 58.09
N PRO A 10 -37.17 -1.31 58.85
CA PRO A 10 -37.84 -1.52 60.12
C PRO A 10 -39.22 -2.17 59.92
N GLN A 11 -39.51 -3.15 60.77
CA GLN A 11 -40.73 -3.98 60.79
C GLN A 11 -42.06 -3.19 60.86
N TRP A 12 -42.02 -1.88 61.13
CA TRP A 12 -43.18 -1.00 61.25
C TRP A 12 -43.85 -0.65 59.91
N PHE A 13 -43.21 -0.92 58.76
CA PHE A 13 -43.81 -0.67 57.44
C PHE A 13 -44.76 -1.78 56.95
N HIS A 14 -44.87 -2.92 57.63
CA HIS A 14 -45.75 -4.01 57.19
C HIS A 14 -47.25 -3.74 57.41
N ASP A 15 -47.63 -2.88 58.35
CA ASP A 15 -49.05 -2.67 58.68
C ASP A 15 -49.77 -1.68 57.74
N HIS A 16 -49.06 -0.97 56.86
CA HIS A 16 -49.65 0.10 56.02
C HIS A 16 -49.28 0.02 54.53
N ILE A 17 -48.56 -1.00 54.09
CA ILE A 17 -48.20 -1.15 52.67
C ILE A 17 -49.24 -2.05 51.99
N SER A 18 -50.12 -1.42 51.21
CA SER A 18 -51.07 -2.10 50.32
C SER A 18 -50.34 -3.11 49.42
N ASP A 19 -50.91 -4.31 49.22
CA ASP A 19 -50.40 -5.35 48.31
C ASP A 19 -49.99 -4.82 46.91
N ARG A 20 -50.63 -3.73 46.47
CA ARG A 20 -50.31 -3.04 45.21
C ARG A 20 -48.91 -2.44 45.18
N MET A 21 -48.39 -1.95 46.31
CA MET A 21 -47.03 -1.39 46.41
C MET A 21 -45.97 -2.48 46.39
N ASN A 22 -46.25 -3.66 46.96
CA ASN A 22 -45.33 -4.79 46.94
C ASN A 22 -45.21 -5.39 45.52
N ALA A 23 -46.35 -5.51 44.83
CA ALA A 23 -46.39 -5.91 43.42
C ALA A 23 -45.63 -4.91 42.51
N LEU A 24 -45.79 -3.61 42.75
CA LEU A 24 -45.05 -2.57 42.03
C LEU A 24 -43.54 -2.68 42.25
N ALA A 25 -43.09 -2.88 43.49
CA ALA A 25 -41.67 -3.02 43.82
C ALA A 25 -41.04 -4.25 43.15
N LEU A 26 -41.75 -5.39 43.14
CA LEU A 26 -41.29 -6.62 42.49
C LEU A 26 -41.13 -6.49 40.97
N VAL A 27 -41.85 -5.58 40.32
CA VAL A 27 -41.78 -5.33 38.87
C VAL A 27 -40.77 -4.23 38.52
N LEU A 28 -40.74 -3.14 39.30
CA LEU A 28 -39.87 -1.99 39.04
C LEU A 28 -38.39 -2.28 39.29
N VAL A 29 -38.07 -3.05 40.33
CA VAL A 29 -36.67 -3.32 40.71
C VAL A 29 -35.93 -4.14 39.64
N PRO A 30 -36.48 -5.25 39.10
CA PRO A 30 -35.85 -5.97 37.98
C PRO A 30 -35.78 -5.15 36.69
N LEU A 31 -36.80 -4.33 36.42
CA LEU A 31 -36.81 -3.43 35.25
C LEU A 31 -35.70 -2.37 35.33
N LEU A 32 -35.53 -1.73 36.48
CA LEU A 32 -34.47 -0.75 36.71
C LEU A 32 -33.08 -1.41 36.73
N ALA A 33 -32.95 -2.62 37.28
CA ALA A 33 -31.71 -3.38 37.25
C ALA A 33 -31.34 -3.79 35.81
N GLY A 34 -32.30 -4.30 35.03
CA GLY A 34 -32.10 -4.61 33.61
C GLY A 34 -31.76 -3.37 32.78
N ALA A 35 -32.47 -2.26 33.00
CA ALA A 35 -32.20 -0.99 32.33
C ALA A 35 -30.81 -0.44 32.67
N SER A 36 -30.35 -0.57 33.92
CA SER A 36 -29.02 -0.11 34.32
C SER A 36 -27.88 -0.93 33.70
N VAL A 37 -28.01 -2.26 33.61
CA VAL A 37 -27.04 -3.10 32.89
C VAL A 37 -27.03 -2.79 31.40
N PHE A 38 -28.21 -2.54 30.81
CA PHE A 38 -28.34 -2.16 29.40
C PHE A 38 -27.70 -0.79 29.13
N LEU A 39 -27.91 0.18 30.01
CA LEU A 39 -27.29 1.51 29.93
C LEU A 39 -25.78 1.45 30.12
N VAL A 40 -25.27 0.67 31.07
CA VAL A 40 -23.82 0.48 31.27
C VAL A 40 -23.20 -0.21 30.04
N ARG A 41 -23.83 -1.24 29.48
CA ARG A 41 -23.39 -1.89 28.24
C ARG A 41 -23.38 -0.95 27.04
N TRP A 42 -24.33 0.00 26.99
CA TRP A 42 -24.46 0.97 25.89
C TRP A 42 -23.52 2.17 26.04
N PHE A 43 -23.38 2.73 27.24
CA PHE A 43 -22.51 3.89 27.51
C PHE A 43 -21.03 3.52 27.70
N VAL A 44 -20.72 2.32 28.21
CA VAL A 44 -19.35 1.77 28.31
C VAL A 44 -19.00 0.92 27.07
N SER A 45 -19.90 0.90 26.08
CA SER A 45 -19.63 0.28 24.78
C SER A 45 -18.32 0.83 24.21
N PRO A 46 -17.38 -0.02 23.75
CA PRO A 46 -16.15 0.43 23.08
C PRO A 46 -16.43 0.98 21.68
N PHE A 47 -17.69 1.04 21.24
CA PHE A 47 -18.08 1.49 19.91
C PHE A 47 -17.60 2.89 19.50
N PRO A 48 -17.70 3.97 20.31
CA PRO A 48 -17.14 5.27 19.95
C PRO A 48 -15.62 5.22 19.79
N ILE A 49 -14.92 4.47 20.65
CA ILE A 49 -13.46 4.27 20.55
C ILE A 49 -13.13 3.52 19.26
N TYR A 50 -13.84 2.43 18.97
CA TYR A 50 -13.68 1.68 17.72
C TYR A 50 -13.96 2.53 16.48
N MET A 51 -15.02 3.34 16.48
CA MET A 51 -15.36 4.24 15.37
C MET A 51 -14.29 5.32 15.19
N GLN A 52 -13.69 5.82 16.27
CA GLN A 52 -12.58 6.76 16.20
C GLN A 52 -11.33 6.11 15.61
N ILE A 53 -10.93 4.93 16.11
CA ILE A 53 -9.80 4.17 15.57
C ILE A 53 -10.01 3.85 14.10
N ARG A 54 -11.23 3.46 13.71
CA ARG A 54 -11.57 3.18 12.31
C ARG A 54 -11.41 4.41 11.43
N LYS A 55 -11.91 5.58 11.88
CA LYS A 55 -11.73 6.85 11.14
C LYS A 55 -10.26 7.26 11.01
N GLU A 56 -9.47 7.07 12.07
CA GLU A 56 -8.02 7.35 12.04
C GLU A 56 -7.31 6.39 11.07
N LEU A 57 -7.67 5.11 11.07
CA LEU A 57 -7.13 4.10 10.14
C LEU A 57 -7.51 4.40 8.70
N ASP A 58 -8.77 4.77 8.44
CA ASP A 58 -9.24 5.17 7.12
C ASP A 58 -8.48 6.43 6.64
N ALA A 59 -8.33 7.45 7.51
CA ALA A 59 -7.58 8.66 7.18
C ALA A 59 -6.10 8.41 6.91
N LEU A 60 -5.45 7.51 7.67
CA LEU A 60 -4.08 7.08 7.42
C LEU A 60 -3.95 6.34 6.09
N THR A 61 -4.92 5.47 5.78
CA THR A 61 -4.96 4.71 4.52
C THR A 61 -5.17 5.63 3.32
N ASP A 62 -6.01 6.65 3.44
CA ASP A 62 -6.23 7.62 2.38
C ASP A 62 -5.00 8.53 2.18
N ALA A 63 -4.34 8.92 3.27
CA ALA A 63 -3.10 9.69 3.21
C ALA A 63 -1.97 8.91 2.52
N THR A 64 -1.78 7.63 2.85
CA THR A 64 -0.75 6.80 2.20
C THR A 64 -1.05 6.58 0.72
N LYS A 65 -2.32 6.37 0.34
CA LYS A 65 -2.73 6.29 -1.07
C LYS A 65 -2.44 7.59 -1.83
N ALA A 66 -2.71 8.75 -1.21
CA ALA A 66 -2.45 10.03 -1.83
C ALA A 66 -0.96 10.30 -2.03
N GLU A 67 -0.11 9.99 -1.04
CA GLU A 67 1.35 10.11 -1.17
C GLU A 67 1.89 9.15 -2.24
N ARG A 68 1.40 7.90 -2.28
CA ARG A 68 1.74 6.93 -3.31
C ARG A 68 1.39 7.44 -4.71
N ALA A 69 0.16 7.89 -4.93
CA ALA A 69 -0.27 8.44 -6.21
C ALA A 69 0.61 9.63 -6.64
N LYS A 70 0.96 10.52 -5.71
CA LYS A 70 1.85 11.65 -5.97
C LYS A 70 3.28 11.22 -6.32
N ALA A 71 3.79 10.16 -5.69
CA ALA A 71 5.12 9.62 -6.00
C ALA A 71 5.15 9.02 -7.41
N LEU A 72 4.12 8.24 -7.77
CA LEU A 72 3.95 7.64 -9.09
C LEU A 72 3.83 8.71 -10.18
N ASP A 73 2.87 9.64 -10.04
CA ASP A 73 2.66 10.74 -10.98
C ASP A 73 3.93 11.59 -11.12
N GLY A 74 4.59 11.89 -10.00
CA GLY A 74 5.83 12.64 -10.00
C GLY A 74 6.96 11.94 -10.75
N CYS A 75 7.09 10.62 -10.61
CA CYS A 75 8.10 9.84 -11.33
C CYS A 75 7.78 9.75 -12.83
N PHE A 76 6.52 9.51 -13.17
CA PHE A 76 6.04 9.49 -14.55
C PHE A 76 6.27 10.84 -15.25
N GLU A 77 5.81 11.96 -14.66
CA GLU A 77 5.95 13.30 -15.24
C GLU A 77 7.41 13.67 -15.50
N ARG A 78 8.31 13.35 -14.57
CA ARG A 78 9.76 13.54 -14.77
C ARG A 78 10.30 12.68 -15.92
N SER A 79 9.88 11.42 -15.98
CA SER A 79 10.29 10.49 -17.05
C SER A 79 9.81 10.98 -18.42
N ALA A 80 8.53 11.34 -18.53
CA ALA A 80 7.92 11.86 -19.74
C ALA A 80 8.55 13.19 -20.18
N ALA A 81 8.86 14.09 -19.24
CA ALA A 81 9.54 15.34 -19.55
C ALA A 81 10.93 15.10 -20.17
N ILE A 82 11.71 14.16 -19.62
CA ILE A 82 13.01 13.77 -20.16
C ILE A 82 12.87 13.17 -21.56
N LEU A 83 11.92 12.26 -21.76
CA LEU A 83 11.66 11.65 -23.07
C LEU A 83 11.18 12.65 -24.10
N LYS A 84 10.39 13.65 -23.70
CA LYS A 84 9.96 14.72 -24.60
C LYS A 84 11.13 15.60 -25.06
N GLN A 85 12.10 15.87 -24.17
CA GLN A 85 13.28 16.68 -24.52
C GLN A 85 14.37 15.90 -25.27
N HIS A 86 14.55 14.62 -24.95
CA HIS A 86 15.72 13.84 -25.35
C HIS A 86 15.39 12.47 -25.96
N GLY A 87 14.13 12.17 -26.27
CA GLY A 87 13.68 10.84 -26.69
C GLY A 87 14.26 10.34 -28.01
N SER A 88 14.91 11.20 -28.81
CA SER A 88 15.67 10.76 -29.99
C SER A 88 17.03 10.13 -29.66
N VAL A 89 17.52 10.29 -28.42
CA VAL A 89 18.85 9.82 -27.99
C VAL A 89 18.74 8.96 -26.72
N LEU A 90 17.75 9.20 -25.87
CA LEU A 90 17.54 8.47 -24.62
C LEU A 90 16.40 7.46 -24.75
N LEU A 91 16.72 6.20 -24.46
CA LEU A 91 15.72 5.14 -24.23
C LEU A 91 14.91 5.40 -22.95
N SER A 92 13.69 4.84 -22.90
CA SER A 92 12.76 4.91 -21.76
C SER A 92 13.39 4.47 -20.44
N PHE A 93 14.30 3.49 -20.45
CA PHE A 93 15.04 3.06 -19.27
C PHE A 93 15.84 4.21 -18.63
N HIS A 94 16.56 5.00 -19.44
CA HIS A 94 17.38 6.11 -18.94
C HIS A 94 16.50 7.22 -18.37
N ALA A 95 15.38 7.51 -19.02
CA ALA A 95 14.43 8.49 -18.52
C ALA A 95 13.87 8.09 -17.16
N LEU A 96 13.46 6.81 -17.00
CA LEU A 96 12.99 6.27 -15.73
C LEU A 96 14.08 6.31 -14.64
N SER A 97 15.31 5.94 -14.99
CA SER A 97 16.45 5.96 -14.06
C SER A 97 16.77 7.37 -13.57
N ARG A 98 16.80 8.36 -14.50
CA ARG A 98 17.00 9.78 -14.20
C ARG A 98 15.83 10.42 -13.45
N ALA A 99 14.61 9.96 -13.68
CA ALA A 99 13.42 10.37 -12.96
C ALA A 99 13.32 9.81 -11.53
N GLU A 100 14.39 9.12 -11.09
CA GLU A 100 14.53 8.52 -9.77
C GLU A 100 13.59 7.32 -9.53
N GLY A 101 13.32 6.50 -10.56
CA GLY A 101 12.52 5.28 -10.39
C GLY A 101 13.03 4.32 -9.30
N HIS A 102 14.33 4.38 -8.96
CA HIS A 102 14.92 3.63 -7.86
C HIS A 102 14.44 4.06 -6.45
N ARG A 103 13.75 5.21 -6.32
CA ARG A 103 13.18 5.73 -5.07
C ARG A 103 11.76 5.24 -4.79
N LEU A 104 11.11 4.56 -5.75
CA LEU A 104 9.79 3.95 -5.51
C LEU A 104 9.89 2.87 -4.43
N GLU A 105 8.78 2.60 -3.75
CA GLU A 105 8.76 1.73 -2.58
C GLU A 105 8.76 0.26 -2.97
N SER A 106 8.17 -0.08 -4.13
CA SER A 106 7.97 -1.47 -4.55
C SER A 106 8.09 -1.69 -6.06
N ASN A 107 8.16 -2.96 -6.48
CA ASN A 107 8.15 -3.31 -7.90
C ASN A 107 6.78 -3.06 -8.53
N GLU A 108 5.69 -3.19 -7.76
CA GLU A 108 4.34 -2.89 -8.24
C GLU A 108 4.18 -1.41 -8.60
N GLU A 109 4.71 -0.51 -7.76
CA GLU A 109 4.77 0.91 -8.08
C GLU A 109 5.60 1.19 -9.34
N LEU A 110 6.73 0.51 -9.47
CA LEU A 110 7.59 0.65 -10.63
C LEU A 110 6.93 0.16 -11.91
N ALA A 111 6.19 -0.96 -11.85
CA ALA A 111 5.40 -1.48 -12.96
C ALA A 111 4.32 -0.49 -13.39
N GLU A 112 3.60 0.11 -12.44
CA GLU A 112 2.59 1.13 -12.74
C GLU A 112 3.21 2.34 -13.48
N VAL A 113 4.39 2.82 -13.07
CA VAL A 113 5.08 3.90 -13.80
C VAL A 113 5.51 3.45 -15.20
N CYS A 114 5.98 2.21 -15.36
CA CYS A 114 6.36 1.68 -16.67
C CYS A 114 5.15 1.58 -17.62
N ASP A 115 4.00 1.15 -17.12
CA ASP A 115 2.74 1.10 -17.86
C ASP A 115 2.28 2.50 -18.27
N LEU A 116 2.41 3.50 -17.38
CA LEU A 116 2.10 4.89 -17.72
C LEU A 116 3.01 5.45 -18.82
N ILE A 117 4.32 5.15 -18.77
CA ILE A 117 5.28 5.55 -19.81
C ILE A 117 4.91 4.89 -21.15
N GLN A 118 4.60 3.60 -21.15
CA GLN A 118 4.18 2.88 -22.35
C GLN A 118 2.84 3.41 -22.90
N GLY A 119 1.87 3.67 -22.01
CA GLY A 119 0.57 4.24 -22.36
C GLY A 119 0.67 5.66 -22.94
N ALA A 120 1.72 6.41 -22.61
CA ALA A 120 2.03 7.70 -23.21
C ALA A 120 2.67 7.60 -24.61
N GLY A 121 2.89 6.38 -25.13
CA GLY A 121 3.39 6.13 -26.48
C GLY A 121 4.92 5.95 -26.58
N TYR A 122 5.60 5.78 -25.45
CA TYR A 122 7.03 5.47 -25.40
C TYR A 122 7.27 3.95 -25.29
N ASP A 123 8.50 3.50 -25.59
CA ASP A 123 8.89 2.09 -25.41
C ASP A 123 8.85 1.73 -23.91
N HIS A 124 8.56 0.47 -23.57
CA HIS A 124 8.49 0.07 -22.16
C HIS A 124 9.91 0.13 -21.54
N PRO A 125 10.12 0.72 -20.34
CA PRO A 125 11.47 0.92 -19.79
C PRO A 125 12.31 -0.36 -19.66
N PHE A 126 11.68 -1.50 -19.39
CA PHE A 126 12.35 -2.80 -19.30
C PHE A 126 12.24 -3.66 -20.59
N GLU A 127 11.81 -3.06 -21.69
CA GLU A 127 11.73 -3.75 -22.98
C GLU A 127 13.10 -4.29 -23.41
N GLY A 128 13.14 -5.57 -23.79
CA GLY A 128 14.37 -6.27 -24.19
C GLY A 128 15.21 -6.83 -23.05
N ILE A 129 15.01 -6.39 -21.79
CA ILE A 129 15.69 -6.96 -20.63
C ILE A 129 14.77 -7.83 -19.75
N SER A 130 13.46 -7.59 -19.76
CA SER A 130 12.49 -8.38 -19.02
C SER A 130 11.61 -9.24 -19.95
N PRO A 131 11.24 -10.48 -19.54
CA PRO A 131 11.60 -11.18 -18.30
C PRO A 131 12.95 -11.92 -18.34
N GLY A 132 13.60 -11.99 -19.51
CA GLY A 132 14.72 -12.92 -19.76
C GLY A 132 16.01 -12.62 -18.97
N TYR A 133 16.37 -11.35 -18.77
CA TYR A 133 17.57 -10.97 -18.02
C TYR A 133 17.23 -10.49 -16.62
N VAL A 134 16.21 -9.63 -16.50
CA VAL A 134 15.75 -9.08 -15.23
C VAL A 134 14.24 -9.33 -15.11
N PRO A 135 13.81 -10.27 -14.26
CA PRO A 135 12.38 -10.50 -14.03
C PRO A 135 11.77 -9.33 -13.24
N GLU A 136 10.45 -9.15 -13.37
CA GLU A 136 9.70 -8.05 -12.75
C GLU A 136 9.90 -7.92 -11.25
N LYS A 137 9.96 -9.06 -10.54
CA LYS A 137 10.25 -9.13 -9.10
C LYS A 137 11.57 -8.48 -8.67
N ASP A 138 12.49 -8.25 -9.61
CA ASP A 138 13.82 -7.71 -9.35
C ASP A 138 14.03 -6.31 -9.94
N TRP A 139 13.04 -5.72 -10.61
CA TRP A 139 13.20 -4.44 -11.33
C TRP A 139 13.71 -3.30 -10.45
N LEU A 140 13.15 -3.13 -9.25
CA LEU A 140 13.56 -2.08 -8.32
C LEU A 140 14.98 -2.32 -7.78
N SER A 141 15.29 -3.56 -7.45
CA SER A 141 16.63 -3.96 -7.00
C SER A 141 17.68 -3.73 -8.10
N PHE A 142 17.32 -4.04 -9.35
CA PHE A 142 18.14 -3.78 -10.51
C PHE A 142 18.35 -2.27 -10.75
N LEU A 143 17.31 -1.44 -10.65
CA LEU A 143 17.47 0.01 -10.76
C LEU A 143 18.43 0.58 -9.70
N LYS A 144 18.34 0.09 -8.46
CA LYS A 144 19.28 0.45 -7.39
C LYS A 144 20.70 -0.01 -7.72
N TYR A 145 20.87 -1.22 -8.24
CA TYR A 145 22.16 -1.72 -8.70
C TYR A 145 22.76 -0.85 -9.81
N VAL A 146 22.00 -0.54 -10.86
CA VAL A 146 22.44 0.30 -11.97
C VAL A 146 22.79 1.71 -11.48
N LYS A 147 22.03 2.28 -10.55
CA LYS A 147 22.33 3.62 -9.99
C LYS A 147 23.63 3.67 -9.20
N HIS A 148 23.98 2.60 -8.49
CA HIS A 148 25.14 2.54 -7.61
C HIS A 148 26.37 1.89 -8.25
N ALA A 149 26.25 1.34 -9.44
CA ALA A 149 27.35 0.69 -10.12
C ALA A 149 28.36 1.73 -10.65
N PRO A 150 29.64 1.67 -10.24
CA PRO A 150 30.64 2.68 -10.57
C PRO A 150 31.00 2.72 -12.07
N ASN A 151 30.68 1.66 -12.80
CA ASN A 151 31.02 1.48 -14.22
C ASN A 151 29.79 1.54 -15.14
N ILE A 152 28.63 1.91 -14.61
CA ILE A 152 27.42 2.06 -15.40
C ILE A 152 27.05 3.53 -15.30
N ASN A 153 27.04 4.21 -16.44
CA ASN A 153 26.37 5.50 -16.50
C ASN A 153 24.91 5.24 -16.88
N PRO A 154 23.95 5.20 -15.93
CA PRO A 154 22.53 5.03 -16.25
C PRO A 154 21.97 6.17 -17.12
N GLU A 155 22.77 7.19 -17.37
CA GLU A 155 22.40 8.39 -18.09
C GLU A 155 22.95 8.40 -19.53
N GLU A 156 23.79 7.43 -19.94
CA GLU A 156 24.41 7.40 -21.26
C GLU A 156 24.46 5.98 -21.86
N GLY A 157 24.30 5.88 -23.18
CA GLY A 157 24.56 4.65 -23.92
C GLY A 157 23.55 3.52 -23.69
N LYS A 158 24.03 2.27 -23.68
CA LYS A 158 23.22 1.05 -23.46
C LYS A 158 23.84 0.16 -22.39
N ASP A 159 24.59 0.76 -21.47
CA ASP A 159 25.38 0.06 -20.46
C ASP A 159 24.51 -0.75 -19.50
N TYR A 160 23.24 -0.35 -19.33
CA TYR A 160 22.27 -1.10 -18.53
C TYR A 160 21.94 -2.48 -19.11
N ILE A 161 22.13 -2.73 -20.42
CA ILE A 161 21.92 -4.05 -21.02
C ILE A 161 23.05 -5.00 -20.59
N GLY A 162 24.29 -4.51 -20.60
CA GLY A 162 25.43 -5.26 -20.03
C GLY A 162 25.28 -5.47 -18.53
N ALA A 163 24.68 -4.51 -17.83
CA ALA A 163 24.31 -4.64 -16.41
C ALA A 163 23.26 -5.73 -16.19
N ALA A 164 22.24 -5.81 -17.06
CA ALA A 164 21.19 -6.81 -17.01
C ALA A 164 21.75 -8.22 -17.25
N ASP A 165 22.71 -8.36 -18.17
CA ASP A 165 23.38 -9.64 -18.38
C ASP A 165 24.21 -10.08 -17.16
N ARG A 166 24.94 -9.17 -16.53
CA ARG A 166 25.66 -9.44 -15.27
C ARG A 166 24.69 -9.79 -14.14
N TRP A 167 23.60 -9.02 -14.00
CA TRP A 167 22.56 -9.29 -13.01
C TRP A 167 22.02 -10.72 -13.15
N ARG A 168 21.71 -11.13 -14.38
CA ARG A 168 21.26 -12.48 -14.71
C ARG A 168 22.27 -13.53 -14.25
N GLN A 169 23.55 -13.35 -14.58
CA GLN A 169 24.62 -14.27 -14.19
C GLN A 169 24.76 -14.37 -12.66
N ASP A 170 24.77 -13.23 -11.97
CA ASP A 170 24.93 -13.15 -10.51
C ASP A 170 23.75 -13.79 -9.76
N HIS A 171 22.54 -13.73 -10.32
CA HIS A 171 21.31 -14.28 -9.72
C HIS A 171 20.96 -15.68 -10.24
N GLY A 172 21.77 -16.26 -11.13
CA GLY A 172 21.58 -17.61 -11.67
C GLY A 172 20.36 -17.77 -12.57
N TYR A 173 19.90 -16.70 -13.22
CA TYR A 173 18.77 -16.76 -14.15
C TYR A 173 19.15 -17.46 -15.46
N PRO A 174 18.23 -18.23 -16.06
CA PRO A 174 18.50 -18.95 -17.30
C PRO A 174 18.79 -17.97 -18.44
N VAL A 175 19.53 -18.45 -19.44
CA VAL A 175 19.70 -17.69 -20.68
C VAL A 175 18.32 -17.51 -21.32
N PRO A 176 17.94 -16.27 -21.73
CA PRO A 176 16.70 -16.07 -22.46
C PRO A 176 16.67 -17.01 -23.68
N PRO A 177 15.50 -17.56 -24.04
CA PRO A 177 15.39 -18.38 -25.23
C PRO A 177 15.88 -17.59 -26.46
N ASP A 178 16.56 -18.30 -27.36
CA ASP A 178 17.18 -17.77 -28.58
C ASP A 178 16.13 -17.58 -29.71
N ASP A 179 14.85 -17.49 -29.34
CA ASP A 179 13.79 -17.27 -30.31
C ASP A 179 13.97 -15.88 -30.93
N ALA A 180 13.87 -15.84 -32.26
CA ALA A 180 14.14 -14.64 -33.08
C ALA A 180 13.41 -13.38 -32.60
N GLY A 181 12.34 -13.53 -31.81
CA GLY A 181 11.66 -12.45 -31.11
C GLY A 181 12.56 -11.73 -30.10
N TYR A 182 13.17 -12.43 -29.14
CA TYR A 182 13.94 -11.82 -28.06
C TYR A 182 15.27 -11.26 -28.55
N VAL A 183 15.98 -11.99 -29.43
CA VAL A 183 17.21 -11.52 -30.07
C VAL A 183 16.92 -10.32 -30.99
N SER A 184 15.84 -10.31 -31.78
CA SER A 184 15.53 -9.13 -32.61
C SER A 184 15.04 -7.94 -31.78
N LEU A 185 14.43 -8.16 -30.62
CA LEU A 185 14.05 -7.09 -29.69
C LEU A 185 15.30 -6.47 -29.08
N VAL A 186 16.22 -7.30 -28.58
CA VAL A 186 17.51 -6.85 -28.04
C VAL A 186 18.34 -6.20 -29.15
N GLU A 187 18.43 -6.77 -30.34
CA GLU A 187 19.15 -6.17 -31.49
C GLU A 187 18.50 -4.86 -31.96
N ARG A 188 17.17 -4.76 -32.02
CA ARG A 188 16.49 -3.47 -32.27
C ARG A 188 16.87 -2.46 -31.20
N THR A 189 16.78 -2.84 -29.94
CA THR A 189 17.14 -1.97 -28.81
C THR A 189 18.63 -1.64 -28.83
N LEU A 190 19.50 -2.51 -29.37
CA LEU A 190 20.95 -2.30 -29.53
C LEU A 190 21.35 -1.50 -30.79
N LEU A 191 20.53 -1.48 -31.85
CA LEU A 191 20.82 -0.81 -33.13
C LEU A 191 20.11 0.54 -33.32
N ARG A 192 19.11 0.88 -32.49
CA ARG A 192 18.45 2.20 -32.46
C ARG A 192 19.30 3.28 -31.80
#